data_AF-A0A5S3VS68-F1
#
_entry.id   AF-A0A5S3VS68-F1
#
_cell.length_a   1.000
_cell.length_b   1.000
_cell.length_c   1.000
_cell.angle_alpha   90.00
_cell.angle_beta   90.00
_cell.angle_gamma   90.00
#
_symmetry.space_group_name_H-M   'P 1'
#
loop_
_entity.id
_entity.type
_entity.pdbx_description
1 polymer ?
#
loop_
_entity_poly.entity_id
_entity_poly.type
_entity_poly.pdbx_seq_one_letter_code
_entity_poly.pdbx_strand_id
1 'polypeptide(L)'
;QTTLYGAVETDIGRASLLRVSADYQYTDPEGTMSGGMPIFYSDGSRTQYDRGTSTAQSWSSSKTQALNSVVTFEHHFNSHWQLSASYIYGDNDLEYDVWWVRGNPDRESNEGMVPGSVNFIDAERTQ
;
A
#
# COMPACT_ATOMS: atom_id res chain seq x y z
N GLN A 1 -1.73 11.29 -4.63
CA GLN A 1 -2.65 10.34 -3.97
C GLN A 1 -4.07 10.86 -4.10
N THR A 2 -5.00 9.99 -4.47
CA THR A 2 -6.43 10.29 -4.60
C THR A 2 -7.23 9.24 -3.85
N THR A 3 -8.22 9.68 -3.06
CA THR A 3 -9.10 8.78 -2.30
C THR A 3 -10.54 9.23 -2.47
N LEU A 4 -11.42 8.27 -2.71
CA LEU A 4 -12.87 8.45 -2.70
C LEU A 4 -13.49 7.43 -1.76
N TYR A 5 -14.50 7.85 -1.01
CA TYR A 5 -15.30 6.98 -0.17
C TYR A 5 -16.77 7.37 -0.27
N GLY A 6 -17.63 6.36 -0.32
CA GLY A 6 -19.07 6.56 -0.31
C GLY A 6 -19.76 5.44 0.45
N ALA A 7 -20.82 5.78 1.17
CA ALA A 7 -21.69 4.82 1.81
C ALA A 7 -23.15 5.28 1.72
N VAL A 8 -24.02 4.31 1.52
CA VAL A 8 -25.48 4.51 1.54
C VAL A 8 -26.08 3.45 2.44
N GLU A 9 -27.08 3.87 3.20
CA GLU A 9 -27.86 3.01 4.05
C GLU A 9 -29.33 3.24 3.76
N THR A 10 -30.12 2.17 3.78
CA THR A 10 -31.56 2.26 3.58
C THR A 10 -32.28 1.17 4.36
N ASP A 11 -33.41 1.55 4.94
CA ASP A 11 -34.39 0.59 5.42
C ASP A 11 -35.08 -0.06 4.22
N ILE A 12 -34.83 -1.34 3.99
CA ILE A 12 -35.49 -2.11 2.91
C ILE A 12 -36.78 -2.80 3.39
N GLY A 13 -37.10 -2.66 4.69
CA GLY A 13 -38.34 -3.09 5.32
C GLY A 13 -38.44 -2.56 6.74
N ARG A 14 -39.54 -2.85 7.45
CA ARG A 14 -39.79 -2.32 8.81
C ARG A 14 -38.79 -2.76 9.88
N ALA A 15 -38.03 -3.81 9.61
CA ALA A 15 -37.08 -4.43 10.54
C ALA A 15 -35.78 -4.87 9.82
N SER A 16 -35.49 -4.31 8.64
CA SER A 16 -34.35 -4.72 7.81
C SER A 16 -33.56 -3.51 7.33
N LEU A 17 -32.27 -3.52 7.60
CA LEU A 17 -31.32 -2.48 7.21
C LEU A 17 -30.35 -3.03 6.16
N LEU A 18 -30.20 -2.31 5.06
CA LEU A 18 -29.19 -2.60 4.06
C LEU A 18 -28.18 -1.45 4.04
N ARG A 19 -26.90 -1.78 4.18
CA ARG A 19 -25.80 -0.83 4.01
C ARG A 19 -24.88 -1.28 2.88
N VAL A 20 -24.49 -0.33 2.06
CA VAL A 20 -23.48 -0.53 1.02
C VAL A 20 -22.43 0.57 1.17
N SER A 21 -21.16 0.21 1.18
CA SER A 21 -20.06 1.16 1.17
C SER A 21 -18.98 0.73 0.19
N ALA A 22 -18.28 1.70 -0.38
CA ALA A 22 -17.10 1.46 -1.20
C ALA A 22 -16.06 2.55 -0.99
N ASP A 23 -14.79 2.17 -1.09
CA ASP A 23 -13.66 3.06 -1.17
C ASP A 23 -12.82 2.76 -2.40
N TYR A 24 -12.27 3.83 -2.97
CA TYR A 24 -11.27 3.77 -4.02
C TYR A 24 -10.06 4.59 -3.59
N GLN A 25 -8.88 3.97 -3.60
CA GLN A 25 -7.61 4.62 -3.30
C GLN A 25 -6.64 4.41 -4.45
N TYR A 26 -6.06 5.52 -4.92
CA TYR A 26 -5.00 5.54 -5.91
C TYR A 26 -3.78 6.27 -5.34
N THR A 27 -2.65 5.58 -5.28
CA THR A 27 -1.38 6.13 -4.83
C THR A 27 -0.33 5.89 -5.90
N ASP A 28 0.36 6.95 -6.34
CA ASP A 28 1.43 6.86 -7.34
C ASP A 28 2.62 7.70 -6.85
N PRO A 29 3.48 7.13 -5.99
CA PRO A 29 4.65 7.81 -5.48
C PRO A 29 5.84 7.65 -6.44
N GLU A 30 6.45 8.76 -6.83
CA GLU A 30 7.74 8.78 -7.53
C GLU A 30 8.92 8.82 -6.54
N GLY A 31 10.09 8.33 -6.95
CA GLY A 31 11.27 8.27 -6.10
C GLY A 31 11.17 7.22 -5.00
N THR A 32 10.48 6.11 -5.25
CA THR A 32 10.35 5.03 -4.27
C THR A 32 11.69 4.31 -4.08
N MET A 33 12.22 4.35 -2.85
CA MET A 33 13.45 3.63 -2.50
C MET A 33 13.15 2.16 -2.23
N SER A 34 13.95 1.27 -2.80
CA SER A 34 13.89 -0.16 -2.48
C SER A 34 15.00 -0.57 -1.53
N GLY A 35 14.64 -1.31 -0.47
CA GLY A 35 15.53 -1.62 0.63
C GLY A 35 15.77 -0.39 1.51
N GLY A 36 17.03 0.03 1.64
CA GLY A 36 17.39 1.18 2.45
C GLY A 36 18.85 1.57 2.34
N MET A 37 19.20 2.67 3.01
CA MET A 37 20.58 3.12 3.11
C MET A 37 21.40 2.18 4.02
N PRO A 38 22.66 1.85 3.67
CA PRO A 38 23.53 1.04 4.51
C PRO A 38 23.70 1.63 5.91
N ILE A 39 23.57 0.81 6.96
CA ILE A 39 23.69 1.27 8.36
C ILE A 39 25.17 1.44 8.76
N PHE A 40 26.07 0.76 8.06
CA PHE A 40 27.51 0.80 8.30
C PHE A 40 28.27 1.11 7.01
N TYR A 41 29.38 1.83 7.14
CA TYR A 41 30.39 1.95 6.09
C TYR A 41 31.16 0.63 5.94
N SER A 42 31.97 0.52 4.89
CA SER A 42 32.82 -0.64 4.62
C SER A 42 33.81 -0.96 5.76
N ASP A 43 34.21 0.04 6.54
CA ASP A 43 35.09 -0.08 7.72
C ASP A 43 34.37 -0.53 9.01
N GLY A 44 33.04 -0.72 8.95
CA GLY A 44 32.20 -1.11 10.09
C GLY A 44 31.76 0.04 10.99
N SER A 45 32.19 1.28 10.73
CA SER A 45 31.68 2.47 11.43
C SER A 45 30.25 2.80 10.98
N ARG A 46 29.47 3.45 11.85
CA ARG A 46 28.06 3.77 11.57
C ARG A 46 27.93 4.92 10.55
N THR A 47 27.03 4.78 9.58
CA THR A 47 26.72 5.83 8.60
C THR A 47 25.98 7.00 9.25
N GLN A 48 26.17 8.20 8.68
CA GLN A 48 25.51 9.44 9.11
C GLN A 48 24.95 10.18 7.90
N TYR A 49 23.92 9.62 7.27
CA TYR A 49 23.23 10.26 6.16
C TYR A 49 22.26 11.35 6.65
N ASP A 50 22.12 12.40 5.86
CA ASP A 50 21.03 13.35 6.02
C ASP A 50 19.67 12.68 5.77
N ARG A 51 18.62 13.23 6.37
CA ARG A 51 17.25 12.70 6.27
C ARG A 51 16.70 12.67 4.83
N GLY A 52 17.29 13.44 3.91
CA GLY A 52 16.89 13.49 2.50
C GLY A 52 17.69 12.58 1.58
N THR A 53 18.71 11.88 2.09
CA THR A 53 19.53 10.99 1.26
C THR A 53 18.71 9.77 0.83
N SER A 54 18.68 9.51 -0.48
CA SER A 54 17.96 8.40 -1.07
C SER A 54 18.76 7.78 -2.20
N THR A 55 18.67 6.46 -2.35
CA THR A 55 19.17 5.71 -3.51
C THR A 55 18.11 5.54 -4.59
N ALA A 56 16.89 6.04 -4.35
CA ALA A 56 15.80 6.00 -5.31
C ALA A 56 16.10 6.84 -6.55
N GLN A 57 15.75 6.29 -7.69
CA GLN A 57 15.79 6.97 -8.97
C GLN A 57 14.52 7.79 -9.13
N SER A 58 14.58 8.87 -9.90
CA SER A 58 13.40 9.71 -10.15
C SER A 58 12.24 8.94 -10.80
N TRP A 59 12.54 7.88 -11.54
CA TRP A 59 11.55 7.03 -12.20
C TRP A 59 10.99 5.92 -11.31
N SER A 60 11.60 5.63 -10.16
CA SER A 60 11.17 4.49 -9.35
C SER A 60 9.84 4.77 -8.66
N SER A 61 8.93 3.81 -8.65
CA SER A 61 7.57 3.99 -8.16
C SER A 61 7.04 2.75 -7.43
N SER A 62 5.98 2.96 -6.65
CA SER A 62 5.21 1.92 -5.97
C SER A 62 3.74 2.26 -6.08
N LYS A 63 3.22 2.19 -7.30
CA LYS A 63 1.85 2.57 -7.62
C LYS A 63 0.89 1.53 -7.06
N THR A 64 -0.14 1.97 -6.35
CA THR A 64 -1.20 1.11 -5.84
C THR A 64 -2.57 1.62 -6.24
N GLN A 65 -3.44 0.69 -6.59
CA GLN A 65 -4.86 0.93 -6.80
C GLN A 65 -5.64 -0.03 -5.93
N ALA A 66 -6.63 0.46 -5.20
CA ALA A 66 -7.44 -0.35 -4.31
C ALA A 66 -8.90 0.07 -4.44
N LEU A 67 -9.75 -0.87 -4.82
CA LEU A 67 -11.20 -0.76 -4.78
C LEU A 67 -11.71 -1.77 -3.75
N ASN A 68 -12.31 -1.28 -2.67
CA ASN A 68 -12.96 -2.15 -1.70
C ASN A 68 -14.43 -1.79 -1.60
N SER A 69 -15.28 -2.81 -1.45
CA SER A 69 -16.70 -2.64 -1.25
C SER A 69 -17.22 -3.62 -0.21
N VAL A 70 -18.19 -3.16 0.56
CA VAL A 70 -18.82 -3.92 1.63
C VAL A 70 -20.33 -3.74 1.52
N VAL A 71 -21.04 -4.87 1.57
CA VAL A 71 -22.49 -4.91 1.67
C VAL A 71 -22.84 -5.59 2.98
N THR A 72 -23.62 -4.94 3.82
CA THR A 72 -24.14 -5.54 5.05
C THR A 72 -25.65 -5.54 5.06
N PHE A 73 -26.22 -6.63 5.54
CA PHE A 73 -27.65 -6.79 5.74
C PHE A 73 -27.92 -7.20 7.17
N GLU A 74 -28.81 -6.46 7.82
CA GLU A 74 -29.26 -6.75 9.17
C GLU A 74 -30.78 -6.91 9.18
N HIS A 75 -31.27 -7.93 9.89
CA HIS A 75 -32.70 -8.19 10.02
C HIS A 75 -33.07 -8.61 11.44
N HIS A 76 -34.04 -7.93 12.02
CA HIS A 76 -34.61 -8.31 13.31
C HIS A 76 -35.88 -9.16 13.09
N PHE A 77 -35.85 -10.43 13.49
CA PHE A 77 -37.03 -11.29 13.44
C PHE A 77 -38.02 -10.98 14.56
N ASN A 78 -37.50 -10.60 15.73
CA ASN A 78 -38.24 -10.18 16.92
C ASN A 78 -37.26 -9.52 17.92
N SER A 79 -37.73 -9.18 19.12
CA SER A 79 -36.92 -8.55 20.16
C SER A 79 -35.76 -9.40 20.68
N HIS A 80 -35.69 -10.70 20.34
CA HIS A 80 -34.70 -11.63 20.85
C HIS A 80 -33.78 -12.21 19.77
N TRP A 81 -34.10 -12.06 18.48
CA TRP A 81 -33.37 -12.67 17.38
C TRP A 81 -33.09 -11.68 16.25
N GLN A 82 -31.82 -11.62 15.86
CA GLN A 82 -31.32 -10.82 14.74
C GLN A 82 -30.40 -11.66 13.84
N LEU A 83 -30.49 -11.43 12.54
CA LEU A 83 -29.54 -11.90 11.54
C LEU A 83 -28.63 -10.75 11.12
N SER A 84 -27.33 -11.02 10.99
CA SER A 84 -26.36 -10.14 10.34
C SER A 84 -25.62 -10.94 9.26
N ALA A 85 -25.58 -10.38 8.06
CA ALA A 85 -24.85 -10.93 6.93
C ALA A 85 -23.95 -9.85 6.34
N SER A 86 -22.74 -10.22 5.93
CA SER A 86 -21.81 -9.31 5.26
C SER A 86 -21.18 -9.98 4.06
N TYR A 87 -20.95 -9.17 3.03
CA TYR A 87 -20.20 -9.53 1.85
C TYR A 87 -19.16 -8.44 1.60
N ILE A 88 -17.93 -8.85 1.35
CA ILE A 88 -16.80 -7.96 1.11
C ILE A 88 -16.23 -8.36 -0.24
N TYR A 89 -15.97 -7.37 -1.08
CA TYR A 89 -15.24 -7.53 -2.33
C TYR A 89 -14.09 -6.53 -2.34
N GLY A 90 -12.89 -7.00 -2.67
CA GLY A 90 -11.71 -6.16 -2.78
C GLY A 90 -10.94 -6.49 -4.04
N ASP A 91 -10.55 -5.48 -4.78
CA ASP A 91 -9.74 -5.57 -5.99
C ASP A 91 -8.58 -4.59 -5.86
N ASN A 92 -7.36 -5.11 -5.85
CA ASN A 92 -6.18 -4.33 -5.51
C ASN A 92 -5.00 -4.66 -6.43
N ASP A 93 -4.38 -3.63 -6.96
CA ASP A 93 -3.23 -3.70 -7.85
C ASP A 93 -2.02 -3.01 -7.22
N LEU A 94 -0.84 -3.56 -7.49
CA LEU A 94 0.47 -3.00 -7.17
C LEU A 94 1.35 -3.10 -8.41
N GLU A 95 1.91 -1.96 -8.82
CA GLU A 95 2.98 -1.86 -9.81
C GLU A 95 4.20 -1.26 -9.08
N TYR A 96 5.22 -2.09 -8.90
CA TYR A 96 6.40 -1.77 -8.09
C TYR A 96 7.66 -1.82 -8.94
N ASP A 97 8.08 -0.64 -9.36
CA ASP A 97 9.17 -0.41 -10.31
C ASP A 97 10.33 0.27 -9.60
N VAL A 98 11.37 -0.49 -9.29
CA VAL A 98 12.45 0.01 -8.45
C VAL A 98 13.82 -0.52 -8.83
N TRP A 99 14.85 0.20 -8.42
CA TRP A 99 16.21 -0.32 -8.40
C TRP A 99 16.63 -0.66 -6.99
N TRP A 100 17.09 -1.88 -6.81
CA TRP A 100 17.77 -2.32 -5.60
C TRP A 100 19.25 -1.94 -5.67
N VAL A 101 19.69 -0.96 -4.88
CA VAL A 101 21.12 -0.62 -4.74
C VAL A 101 21.73 -1.45 -3.62
N ARG A 102 22.98 -1.88 -3.76
CA ARG A 102 23.67 -2.74 -2.78
C ARG A 102 25.10 -2.27 -2.49
N GLY A 103 25.67 -2.82 -1.43
CA GLY A 103 27.04 -2.52 -0.98
C GLY A 103 27.06 -1.51 0.16
N ASN A 104 28.18 -1.47 0.88
CA ASN A 104 28.44 -0.49 1.92
C ASN A 104 29.48 0.51 1.38
N PRO A 105 29.21 1.82 1.42
CA PRO A 105 30.18 2.78 0.94
C PRO A 105 31.38 2.87 1.87
N ASP A 106 32.50 3.31 1.32
CA ASP A 106 33.66 3.77 2.05
C ASP A 106 33.36 5.12 2.73
N ARG A 107 33.89 5.31 3.94
CA ARG A 107 33.55 6.46 4.78
C ARG A 107 34.08 7.78 4.23
N GLU A 108 35.26 7.77 3.60
CA GLU A 108 35.94 8.99 3.16
C GLU A 108 35.51 9.38 1.74
N SER A 109 35.44 8.40 0.84
CA SER A 109 35.11 8.61 -0.57
C SER A 109 33.61 8.56 -0.86
N ASN A 110 32.82 7.92 0.02
CA ASN A 110 31.40 7.60 -0.20
C ASN A 110 31.15 6.69 -1.42
N GLU A 111 32.20 6.03 -1.93
CA GLU A 111 32.15 5.08 -3.04
C GLU A 111 31.93 3.65 -2.54
N GLY A 112 31.44 2.75 -3.39
CA GLY A 112 31.31 1.32 -3.05
C GLY A 112 29.87 0.80 -3.00
N MET A 113 28.89 1.70 -3.06
CA MET A 113 27.53 1.31 -3.47
C MET A 113 27.51 1.06 -4.98
N VAL A 114 26.89 -0.05 -5.37
CA VAL A 114 26.81 -0.46 -6.76
C VAL A 114 25.36 -0.78 -7.13
N PRO A 115 24.99 -0.63 -8.42
CA PRO A 115 23.80 -1.23 -8.96
C PRO A 115 23.60 -2.69 -8.52
N GLY A 116 22.45 -2.98 -7.92
CA GLY A 116 21.93 -4.33 -7.81
C GLY A 116 20.96 -4.60 -8.97
N SER A 117 19.78 -5.13 -8.67
CA SER A 117 18.76 -5.45 -9.67
C SER A 117 17.78 -4.30 -9.90
N VAL A 118 17.32 -4.15 -11.13
CA VAL A 118 16.08 -3.44 -11.43
C VAL A 118 14.95 -4.46 -11.37
N ASN A 119 13.89 -4.13 -10.63
CA ASN A 119 12.72 -5.00 -10.45
C ASN A 119 11.48 -4.26 -10.94
N PHE A 120 10.68 -4.96 -11.72
CA PHE A 120 9.36 -4.55 -12.18
C PHE A 120 8.41 -5.63 -11.66
N ILE A 121 7.52 -5.29 -10.75
CA ILE A 121 6.63 -6.25 -10.10
C ILE A 121 5.20 -5.76 -10.24
N ASP A 122 4.42 -6.52 -11.00
CA ASP A 122 2.97 -6.39 -11.08
C ASP A 122 2.33 -7.44 -10.19
N ALA A 123 1.47 -7.00 -9.27
CA ALA A 123 0.72 -7.89 -8.40
C ALA A 123 -0.74 -7.45 -8.33
N GLU A 124 -1.64 -8.41 -8.55
CA GLU A 124 -3.08 -8.20 -8.50
C GLU A 124 -3.67 -9.12 -7.42
N ARG A 125 -4.70 -8.63 -6.71
CA ARG A 125 -5.38 -9.39 -5.67
C ARG A 125 -6.85 -9.05 -5.62
N THR A 126 -7.66 -10.00 -6.05
CA THR A 126 -9.13 -9.99 -5.90
C THR A 126 -9.56 -10.93 -4.77
N GLN A 127 -10.46 -10.47 -3.89
CA GLN A 127 -11.03 -11.25 -2.78
C GLN A 127 -12.53 -11.03 -2.63
#